data_AF-A0A1X7SVR7-F1
#
_entry.id   AF-A0A1X7SVR7-F1
#
_cell.length_a   1.000
_cell.length_b   1.000
_cell.length_c   1.000
_cell.angle_alpha   90.00
_cell.angle_beta   90.00
_cell.angle_gamma   90.00
#
_symmetry.space_group_name_H-M   'P 1'
#
loop_
_entity.id
_entity.type
_entity.pdbx_description
1 polymer ?
#
loop_
_entity_poly.entity_id
_entity_poly.type
_entity_poly.pdbx_seq_one_letter_code
_entity_poly.pdbx_strand_id
1 'polypeptide(L)'
;HWESITKGLLSDVGLWTKERNGHASAVINGDSTSPALVVIGGRDEYNQPVTECLLFDNVTTGQFSFKKIRLPESVTGRYYPSLTAVTMSPECVWLVIVGGFKEYMYGLEDVMYTYIPDTNRLIMIIELEYIYIEAAYGEWIVQSVLDGNDLTSKKYQEKYSSYSKTRTWWMDQLIEYPTEKEMKLQRYIQSLHQELQVAHQNKVSLQEALTEANKQTKVDKIETVKSKKLEEVLKAQAQLQEEKQIITEDYEKLKAKVADYEIYITEIEEEKKQVEEEKEKLEEKYLQEKQITKG
;
A
#
# COMPACT_ATOMS: atom_id res chain seq x y z
N HIS A 1 24.67 -8.72 12.39
CA HIS A 1 24.57 -9.29 13.74
C HIS A 1 23.12 -9.65 13.98
N TRP A 2 22.80 -10.93 14.18
CA TRP A 2 21.46 -11.36 14.59
C TRP A 2 21.51 -11.56 16.10
N GLU A 3 20.84 -10.71 16.86
CA GLU A 3 20.70 -10.87 18.31
C GLU A 3 19.44 -11.68 18.59
N SER A 4 19.57 -12.71 19.42
CA SER A 4 18.43 -13.45 19.96
C SER A 4 17.67 -12.50 20.89
N ILE A 5 16.35 -12.35 20.69
CA ILE A 5 15.51 -11.53 21.56
C ILE A 5 15.52 -12.16 22.96
N THR A 6 16.33 -11.61 23.85
CA THR A 6 16.37 -12.02 25.26
C THR A 6 15.11 -11.53 25.97
N LYS A 7 14.54 -12.43 26.78
CA LYS A 7 13.27 -12.36 27.53
C LYS A 7 13.03 -11.08 28.37
N GLY A 8 13.99 -10.16 28.47
CA GLY A 8 13.97 -8.98 29.36
C GLY A 8 13.68 -7.63 28.70
N LEU A 9 13.45 -7.57 27.38
CA LEU A 9 13.14 -6.30 26.67
C LEU A 9 11.64 -6.10 26.38
N LEU A 10 10.79 -7.06 26.75
CA LEU A 10 9.35 -6.93 26.60
C LEU A 10 8.79 -6.18 27.80
N SER A 11 8.33 -4.95 27.57
CA SER A 11 7.39 -4.32 28.49
C SER A 11 6.17 -5.24 28.64
N ASP A 12 5.60 -5.33 29.83
CA ASP A 12 4.47 -6.19 30.23
C ASP A 12 3.15 -5.99 29.42
N VAL A 13 3.19 -5.37 28.24
CA VAL A 13 2.03 -5.18 27.38
C VAL A 13 1.87 -6.37 26.43
N GLY A 14 1.16 -7.38 26.91
CA GLY A 14 0.64 -8.48 26.09
C GLY A 14 1.65 -9.62 25.92
N LEU A 15 1.63 -10.55 26.85
CA LEU A 15 2.40 -11.77 26.72
C LEU A 15 1.85 -12.62 25.57
N TRP A 16 2.75 -13.10 24.71
CA TRP A 16 2.57 -14.34 23.95
C TRP A 16 1.98 -15.39 24.89
N THR A 17 0.67 -15.64 24.76
CA THR A 17 -0.13 -16.16 25.88
C THR A 17 0.15 -17.63 26.20
N LYS A 18 0.71 -18.39 25.25
CA LYS A 18 1.02 -19.82 25.39
C LYS A 18 2.18 -20.21 24.49
N GLU A 19 3.05 -21.09 24.97
CA GLU A 19 4.06 -21.75 24.13
C GLU A 19 3.38 -22.33 22.87
N ARG A 20 4.03 -22.18 21.70
CA ARG A 20 3.41 -22.57 20.42
C ARG A 20 4.44 -23.15 19.46
N ASN A 21 4.26 -24.40 19.06
CA ASN A 21 5.11 -25.10 18.09
C ASN A 21 4.33 -25.48 16.82
N GLY A 22 5.00 -25.59 15.68
CA GLY A 22 4.40 -26.01 14.41
C GLY A 22 3.33 -25.04 13.89
N HIS A 23 3.44 -23.76 14.24
CA HIS A 23 2.61 -22.70 13.67
C HIS A 23 3.15 -22.30 12.30
N ALA A 24 2.35 -21.59 11.53
CA ALA A 24 2.80 -20.93 10.32
C ALA A 24 2.73 -19.42 10.48
N SER A 25 3.59 -18.71 9.77
CA SER A 25 3.65 -17.26 9.80
C SER A 25 3.91 -16.69 8.42
N ALA A 26 3.34 -15.51 8.14
CA ALA A 26 3.61 -14.77 6.93
C ALA A 26 3.72 -13.28 7.24
N VAL A 27 4.53 -12.58 6.45
CA VAL A 27 4.67 -11.13 6.54
C VAL A 27 3.67 -10.48 5.59
N ILE A 28 2.94 -9.50 6.09
CA ILE A 28 1.99 -8.68 5.37
C ILE A 28 2.67 -7.33 5.11
N ASN A 29 3.02 -7.11 3.85
CA ASN A 29 3.52 -5.83 3.35
C ASN A 29 2.37 -5.14 2.60
N GLY A 30 1.62 -4.29 3.30
CA GLY A 30 0.60 -3.39 2.73
C GLY A 30 1.00 -1.93 2.87
N ASP A 31 0.07 -0.99 2.72
CA ASP A 31 0.31 0.47 2.86
C ASP A 31 0.62 0.92 4.30
N SER A 32 0.63 0.00 5.26
CA SER A 32 1.12 0.29 6.61
C SER A 32 2.60 0.69 6.57
N THR A 33 2.93 1.74 7.33
CA THR A 33 4.31 2.22 7.51
C THR A 33 5.26 1.17 8.12
N SER A 34 4.72 0.11 8.73
CA SER A 34 5.45 -1.07 9.17
C SER A 34 4.83 -2.35 8.63
N PRO A 35 5.64 -3.33 8.18
CA PRO A 35 5.13 -4.66 7.88
C PRO A 35 4.51 -5.30 9.13
N ALA A 36 3.43 -6.05 8.94
CA ALA A 36 2.80 -6.83 9.98
C ALA A 36 3.15 -8.32 9.84
N LEU A 37 3.24 -9.06 10.94
CA LEU A 37 3.47 -10.51 10.94
C LEU A 37 2.21 -11.22 11.42
N VAL A 38 1.65 -12.08 10.59
CA VAL A 38 0.54 -12.96 11.00
C VAL A 38 1.08 -14.32 11.44
N VAL A 39 0.51 -14.87 12.51
CA VAL A 39 0.84 -16.20 13.06
C VAL A 39 -0.44 -17.00 13.25
N ILE A 40 -0.51 -18.19 12.66
CA ILE A 40 -1.70 -19.04 12.62
C ILE A 40 -1.38 -20.48 13.02
N GLY A 41 -2.26 -21.07 13.82
CA GLY A 41 -2.24 -22.48 14.17
C GLY A 41 -1.06 -22.89 15.04
N GLY A 42 -0.66 -24.14 14.95
CA GLY A 42 0.33 -24.76 15.82
C GLY A 42 -0.29 -25.45 17.02
N ARG A 43 0.56 -25.86 17.96
CA ARG A 43 0.16 -26.58 19.18
C ARG A 43 0.70 -25.92 20.43
N ASP A 44 -0.05 -26.03 21.52
CA ASP A 44 0.40 -25.61 22.85
C ASP A 44 1.28 -26.64 23.56
N GLU A 45 1.68 -26.33 24.79
CA GLU A 45 2.46 -27.20 25.67
C GLU A 45 1.81 -28.57 25.94
N TYR A 46 0.48 -28.67 25.81
CA TYR A 46 -0.29 -29.91 25.97
C TYR A 46 -0.51 -30.64 24.64
N ASN A 47 0.23 -30.26 23.60
CA ASN A 47 0.07 -30.75 22.22
C ASN A 47 -1.33 -30.52 21.64
N GLN A 48 -2.12 -29.58 22.17
CA GLN A 48 -3.44 -29.26 21.65
C GLN A 48 -3.35 -28.20 20.55
N PRO A 49 -4.15 -28.31 19.47
CA PRO A 49 -4.20 -27.28 18.43
C PRO A 49 -4.56 -25.90 19.01
N VAL A 50 -3.81 -24.87 18.61
CA VAL A 50 -4.07 -23.49 19.04
C VAL A 50 -4.98 -22.81 18.02
N THR A 51 -6.14 -22.32 18.47
CA THR A 51 -7.17 -21.74 17.59
C THR A 51 -7.06 -20.22 17.44
N GLU A 52 -6.07 -19.59 18.05
CA GLU A 52 -5.84 -18.15 17.95
C GLU A 52 -5.00 -17.81 16.71
N CYS A 53 -5.45 -16.79 15.96
CA CYS A 53 -4.67 -16.09 14.95
C CYS A 53 -4.18 -14.76 15.53
N LEU A 54 -2.87 -14.53 15.46
CA LEU A 54 -2.21 -13.34 16.00
C LEU A 54 -1.68 -12.51 14.85
N LEU A 55 -1.89 -11.20 14.91
CA LEU A 55 -1.27 -10.23 14.03
C LEU A 55 -0.38 -9.33 14.86
N PHE A 56 0.92 -9.38 14.59
CA PHE A 56 1.92 -8.51 15.19
C PHE A 56 2.14 -7.30 14.30
N ASP A 57 2.11 -6.12 14.89
CA ASP A 57 2.42 -4.86 14.23
C ASP A 57 3.74 -4.30 14.76
N ASN A 58 4.36 -3.38 14.02
CA ASN A 58 5.62 -2.73 14.40
C ASN A 58 6.78 -3.70 14.68
N VAL A 59 6.82 -4.83 13.96
CA VAL A 59 7.84 -5.87 14.17
C VAL A 59 9.26 -5.40 13.88
N THR A 60 9.42 -4.33 13.09
CA THR A 60 10.72 -3.76 12.72
C THR A 60 11.27 -2.78 13.75
N THR A 61 10.43 -2.22 14.64
CA THR A 61 10.84 -1.19 15.60
C THR A 61 11.22 -1.75 16.97
N GLY A 62 11.06 -3.07 17.18
CA GLY A 62 11.30 -3.73 18.47
C GLY A 62 10.24 -3.44 19.54
N GLN A 63 9.28 -2.55 19.26
CA GLN A 63 8.12 -2.24 20.11
C GLN A 63 6.86 -2.88 19.51
N PHE A 64 6.94 -4.18 19.23
CA PHE A 64 5.85 -4.87 18.57
C PHE A 64 4.63 -4.95 19.49
N SER A 65 3.46 -4.70 18.91
CA SER A 65 2.17 -4.98 19.54
C SER A 65 1.53 -6.17 18.81
N PHE A 66 0.53 -6.81 19.41
CA PHE A 66 -0.24 -7.81 18.68
C PHE A 66 -1.73 -7.69 18.98
N LYS A 67 -2.51 -8.14 18.01
CA LYS A 67 -3.96 -8.27 18.12
C LYS A 67 -4.40 -9.68 17.73
N LYS A 68 -5.52 -10.12 18.31
CA LYS A 68 -6.14 -11.40 17.95
C LYS A 68 -7.12 -11.18 16.80
N ILE A 69 -6.90 -11.88 15.69
CA ILE A 69 -7.84 -11.91 14.59
C ILE A 69 -8.78 -13.10 14.80
N ARG A 70 -10.10 -12.85 14.75
CA ARG A 70 -11.09 -13.92 14.83
C ARG A 70 -11.15 -14.66 13.50
N LEU A 71 -10.82 -15.94 13.52
CA LEU A 71 -10.95 -16.84 12.38
C LEU A 71 -11.70 -18.11 12.80
N PRO A 72 -12.39 -18.79 11.87
CA PRO A 72 -12.99 -20.07 12.15
C PRO A 72 -11.95 -21.11 12.61
N GLU A 73 -12.34 -21.98 13.54
CA GLU A 73 -11.50 -23.10 14.00
C GLU A 73 -11.11 -24.03 12.85
N SER A 74 -11.92 -24.08 11.79
CA SER A 74 -11.59 -24.84 10.59
C SER A 74 -10.26 -24.39 9.96
N VAL A 75 -9.90 -23.11 10.11
CA VAL A 75 -8.65 -22.48 9.67
C VAL A 75 -7.57 -22.64 10.74
N THR A 76 -7.85 -22.20 11.97
CA THR A 76 -6.82 -22.04 13.00
C THR A 76 -6.50 -23.31 13.79
N GLY A 77 -7.47 -24.23 13.94
CA GLY A 77 -7.32 -25.51 14.65
C GLY A 77 -6.50 -26.54 13.88
N ARG A 78 -5.31 -26.15 13.41
CA ARG A 78 -4.37 -26.99 12.67
C ARG A 78 -2.93 -26.69 13.03
N TYR A 79 -2.05 -27.66 12.88
CA TYR A 79 -0.61 -27.51 13.09
C TYR A 79 0.20 -28.05 11.90
N TYR A 80 1.44 -27.59 11.77
CA TYR A 80 2.29 -27.66 10.58
C TYR A 80 1.59 -27.25 9.26
N PRO A 81 0.79 -26.18 9.21
CA PRO A 81 0.32 -25.68 7.91
C PRO A 81 1.45 -24.95 7.18
N SER A 82 1.31 -24.79 5.87
CA SER A 82 2.03 -23.76 5.11
C SER A 82 1.16 -22.51 5.03
N LEU A 83 1.78 -21.33 5.13
CA LEU A 83 1.10 -20.04 5.03
C LEU A 83 1.92 -19.08 4.17
N THR A 84 1.25 -18.39 3.25
CA THR A 84 1.83 -17.29 2.47
C THR A 84 0.86 -16.11 2.42
N ALA A 85 1.41 -14.90 2.27
CA ALA A 85 0.64 -13.69 2.07
C ALA A 85 0.82 -13.20 0.63
N VAL A 86 -0.29 -12.89 -0.04
CA VAL A 86 -0.33 -12.37 -1.39
C VAL A 86 -0.94 -10.98 -1.36
N THR A 87 -0.14 -9.96 -1.63
CA THR A 87 -0.62 -8.58 -1.78
C THR A 87 -1.40 -8.45 -3.08
N MET A 88 -2.70 -8.17 -2.96
CA MET A 88 -3.62 -7.96 -4.08
C MET A 88 -3.74 -6.48 -4.42
N SER A 89 -3.69 -5.63 -3.40
CA SER A 89 -3.56 -4.17 -3.47
C SER A 89 -2.93 -3.69 -2.16
N PRO A 90 -2.59 -2.40 -2.01
CA PRO A 90 -2.03 -1.91 -0.75
C PRO A 90 -2.94 -2.10 0.47
N GLU A 91 -4.24 -2.09 0.24
CA GLU A 91 -5.29 -2.26 1.26
C GLU A 91 -5.85 -3.69 1.30
N CYS A 92 -5.44 -4.60 0.41
CA CYS A 92 -6.00 -5.94 0.35
C CYS A 92 -4.91 -7.01 0.25
N VAL A 93 -4.87 -7.90 1.24
CA VAL A 93 -3.89 -8.97 1.33
C VAL A 93 -4.60 -10.29 1.55
N TRP A 94 -4.22 -11.30 0.79
CA TRP A 94 -4.78 -12.64 0.90
C TRP A 94 -3.79 -13.55 1.60
N LEU A 95 -4.23 -14.18 2.69
CA LEU A 95 -3.47 -15.23 3.35
C LEU A 95 -3.89 -16.58 2.79
N VAL A 96 -2.97 -17.28 2.15
CA VAL A 96 -3.21 -18.60 1.57
C VAL A 96 -2.60 -19.65 2.50
N ILE A 97 -3.46 -20.50 3.04
CA ILE A 97 -3.09 -21.60 3.94
C ILE A 97 -3.22 -22.91 3.18
N VAL A 98 -2.21 -23.77 3.29
CA VAL A 98 -2.19 -25.09 2.66
C VAL A 98 -1.82 -26.16 3.68
N GLY A 99 -2.62 -27.22 3.72
CA GLY A 99 -2.35 -28.44 4.49
C GLY A 99 -2.43 -28.26 6.00
N GLY A 100 -1.62 -29.05 6.69
CA GLY A 100 -1.61 -29.18 8.14
C GLY A 100 -2.38 -30.41 8.64
N PHE A 101 -2.38 -30.54 9.96
CA PHE A 101 -2.95 -31.65 10.70
C PHE A 101 -3.94 -31.14 11.75
N LYS A 102 -4.99 -31.91 12.04
CA LYS A 102 -6.05 -31.49 12.97
C LYS A 102 -5.93 -32.08 14.38
N GLU A 103 -5.39 -33.28 14.50
CA GLU A 103 -5.41 -34.05 15.76
C GLU A 103 -4.08 -34.76 15.99
N TYR A 104 -3.78 -34.99 17.26
CA TYR A 104 -2.65 -35.77 17.73
C TYR A 104 -3.18 -36.83 18.69
N MET A 105 -3.11 -38.10 18.30
CA MET A 105 -3.59 -39.22 19.12
C MET A 105 -2.41 -40.12 19.52
N TYR A 106 -2.36 -40.48 20.80
CA TYR A 106 -1.53 -41.58 21.28
C TYR A 106 -2.25 -42.89 21.00
N GLY A 107 -1.79 -43.64 20.01
CA GLY A 107 -2.07 -45.08 19.94
C GLY A 107 -1.27 -45.83 21.00
N LEU A 108 -1.71 -47.02 21.38
CA LEU A 108 -1.00 -47.88 22.34
C LEU A 108 0.43 -48.24 21.88
N GLU A 109 0.75 -48.10 20.59
CA GLU A 109 2.09 -48.40 20.05
C GLU A 109 2.62 -47.40 19.00
N ASP A 110 1.84 -46.42 18.53
CA ASP A 110 2.30 -45.46 17.51
C ASP A 110 1.67 -44.05 17.65
N VAL A 111 2.46 -43.04 17.27
CA VAL A 111 2.02 -41.64 17.16
C VAL A 111 1.29 -41.45 15.83
N MET A 112 -0.03 -41.27 15.88
CA MET A 112 -0.84 -41.08 14.68
C MET A 112 -1.18 -39.60 14.48
N TYR A 113 -0.75 -39.08 13.33
CA TYR A 113 -1.09 -37.74 12.87
C TYR A 113 -2.30 -37.80 11.95
N THR A 114 -3.36 -37.06 12.26
CA THR A 114 -4.51 -36.95 11.34
C THR A 114 -4.30 -35.74 10.43
N TYR A 115 -3.88 -36.01 9.20
CA TYR A 115 -3.86 -35.03 8.11
C TYR A 115 -5.25 -34.43 7.94
N ILE A 116 -5.32 -33.19 7.47
CA ILE A 116 -6.58 -32.62 6.96
C ILE A 116 -6.80 -33.24 5.57
N PRO A 117 -7.69 -34.25 5.44
CA PRO A 117 -7.85 -35.00 4.18
C PRO A 117 -8.96 -34.40 3.32
N ASP A 118 -9.74 -33.49 3.90
CA ASP A 118 -10.85 -32.81 3.26
C ASP A 118 -10.28 -31.84 2.23
N THR A 119 -10.54 -32.11 0.95
CA THR A 119 -10.16 -31.25 -0.17
C THR A 119 -10.65 -29.83 0.00
N ASN A 120 -11.77 -29.63 0.71
CA ASN A 120 -12.33 -28.32 0.97
C ASN A 120 -11.54 -27.55 2.04
N ARG A 121 -10.81 -28.23 2.91
CA ARG A 121 -10.04 -27.59 3.99
C ARG A 121 -8.54 -27.63 3.76
N LEU A 122 -8.11 -28.32 2.70
CA LEU A 122 -6.72 -28.46 2.30
C LEU A 122 -6.13 -27.11 1.91
N ILE A 123 -6.85 -26.31 1.11
CA ILE A 123 -6.47 -24.96 0.73
C ILE A 123 -7.56 -24.01 1.21
N MET A 124 -7.16 -22.98 1.94
CA MET A 124 -8.07 -21.93 2.40
C MET A 124 -7.45 -20.57 2.15
N ILE A 125 -8.28 -19.59 1.81
CA ILE A 125 -7.87 -18.20 1.62
C ILE A 125 -8.59 -17.32 2.64
N ILE A 126 -7.83 -16.51 3.38
CA ILE A 126 -8.37 -15.46 4.24
C ILE A 126 -8.12 -14.15 3.52
N GLU A 127 -9.19 -13.42 3.22
CA GLU A 127 -9.09 -12.10 2.63
C GLU A 127 -9.02 -11.08 3.77
N LEU A 128 -7.90 -10.36 3.83
CA LEU A 128 -7.71 -9.23 4.74
C LEU A 128 -7.86 -7.93 3.98
N GLU A 129 -8.52 -6.97 4.62
CA GLU A 129 -8.73 -5.62 4.13
C GLU A 129 -8.24 -4.64 5.19
N TYR A 130 -7.44 -3.66 4.78
CA TYR A 130 -6.94 -2.61 5.63
C TYR A 130 -7.93 -1.45 5.59
N ILE A 131 -8.50 -1.12 6.75
CA ILE A 131 -9.44 -0.01 6.89
C ILE A 131 -8.76 1.11 7.65
N TYR A 132 -8.72 2.30 7.06
CA TYR A 132 -8.34 3.52 7.77
C TYR A 132 -9.48 3.94 8.71
N ILE A 133 -9.17 4.02 10.00
CA ILE A 133 -10.07 4.53 11.04
C ILE A 133 -9.84 6.03 11.22
N GLU A 134 -8.57 6.45 11.23
CA GLU A 134 -8.14 7.85 11.23
C GLU A 134 -6.98 8.06 10.24
N ALA A 135 -6.63 9.31 9.94
CA ALA A 135 -5.62 9.67 8.95
C ALA A 135 -4.22 9.03 9.17
N ALA A 136 -3.92 8.57 10.39
CA ALA A 136 -2.66 7.90 10.74
C ALA A 136 -2.85 6.49 11.32
N TYR A 137 -4.08 6.00 11.44
CA TYR A 137 -4.39 4.73 12.08
C TYR A 137 -5.36 3.91 11.24
N GLY A 138 -4.94 2.70 10.89
CA GLY A 138 -5.80 1.75 10.23
C GLY A 138 -5.61 0.34 10.79
N GLU A 139 -6.56 -0.52 10.46
CA GLU A 139 -6.60 -1.87 10.98
C GLU A 139 -6.89 -2.88 9.88
N TRP A 140 -6.14 -3.99 9.90
CA TRP A 140 -6.49 -5.18 9.15
C TRP A 140 -7.73 -5.85 9.74
N ILE A 141 -8.76 -6.02 8.92
CA ILE A 141 -9.97 -6.78 9.22
C ILE A 141 -10.07 -8.01 8.30
N VAL A 142 -10.82 -9.03 8.74
CA VAL A 142 -11.11 -10.20 7.91
C VAL A 142 -12.36 -9.90 7.10
N GLN A 143 -12.21 -9.82 5.78
CA GLN A 143 -13.32 -9.62 4.86
C GLN A 143 -14.04 -10.95 4.58
N SER A 144 -13.27 -12.01 4.33
CA SER A 144 -13.84 -13.34 4.11
C SER A 144 -12.85 -14.47 4.42
N VAL A 145 -13.39 -15.67 4.57
CA VAL A 145 -12.65 -16.92 4.70
C VAL A 145 -13.24 -17.90 3.70
N LEU A 146 -12.42 -18.32 2.74
CA LEU A 146 -12.82 -19.14 1.61
C LEU A 146 -12.23 -20.54 1.76
N ASP A 147 -13.07 -21.54 1.61
CA ASP A 147 -12.68 -22.95 1.56
C ASP A 147 -12.58 -23.46 0.11
N GLY A 148 -12.17 -24.71 -0.09
CA GLY A 148 -12.03 -25.31 -1.41
C GLY A 148 -13.33 -25.34 -2.23
N ASN A 149 -14.51 -25.39 -1.60
CA ASN A 149 -15.78 -25.25 -2.34
C ASN A 149 -15.93 -23.83 -2.85
N ASP A 150 -15.69 -22.84 -1.99
CA ASP A 150 -15.78 -21.42 -2.36
C ASP A 150 -14.83 -21.08 -3.51
N LEU A 151 -13.60 -21.60 -3.46
CA LEU A 151 -12.57 -21.40 -4.49
C LEU A 151 -12.96 -21.93 -5.87
N THR A 152 -13.85 -22.93 -5.93
CA THR A 152 -14.37 -23.46 -7.20
C THR A 152 -15.65 -22.77 -7.67
N SER A 153 -16.23 -21.90 -6.84
CA SER A 153 -17.47 -21.20 -7.17
C SER A 153 -17.29 -20.18 -8.29
N LYS A 154 -18.31 -20.04 -9.13
CA LYS A 154 -18.35 -19.02 -10.19
C LYS A 154 -18.20 -17.59 -9.61
N LYS A 155 -18.83 -17.34 -8.46
CA LYS A 155 -18.75 -16.06 -7.74
C LYS A 155 -17.30 -15.71 -7.38
N TYR A 156 -16.55 -16.66 -6.86
CA TYR A 156 -15.13 -16.43 -6.54
C TYR A 156 -14.29 -16.23 -7.81
N GLN A 157 -14.51 -17.01 -8.87
CA GLN A 157 -13.78 -16.84 -10.13
C GLN A 157 -14.01 -15.44 -10.74
N GLU A 158 -15.24 -14.93 -10.69
CA GLU A 158 -15.58 -13.58 -11.13
C GLU A 158 -14.90 -12.52 -10.23
N LYS A 159 -14.96 -12.71 -8.90
CA LYS A 159 -14.27 -11.84 -7.92
C LYS A 159 -12.76 -11.79 -8.19
N TYR A 160 -12.09 -12.95 -8.24
CA TYR A 160 -10.66 -13.07 -8.53
C TYR A 160 -10.28 -12.45 -9.87
N SER A 161 -11.10 -12.66 -10.91
CA SER A 161 -10.88 -12.03 -12.22
C SER A 161 -10.88 -10.50 -12.12
N SER A 162 -11.76 -9.91 -11.31
CA SER A 162 -11.77 -8.48 -11.02
C SER A 162 -10.48 -8.04 -10.31
N TYR A 163 -10.11 -8.69 -9.19
CA TYR A 163 -8.88 -8.35 -8.45
C TYR A 163 -7.62 -8.53 -9.28
N SER A 164 -7.56 -9.55 -10.14
CA SER A 164 -6.38 -9.80 -10.99
C SER A 164 -6.12 -8.64 -11.94
N LYS A 165 -7.17 -7.98 -12.45
CA LYS A 165 -7.04 -6.78 -13.30
C LYS A 165 -6.51 -5.60 -12.50
N THR A 166 -7.08 -5.34 -11.32
CA THR A 166 -6.63 -4.26 -10.43
C THR A 166 -5.20 -4.48 -9.95
N ARG A 167 -4.86 -5.71 -9.56
CA ARG A 167 -3.49 -6.08 -9.15
C ARG A 167 -2.51 -5.93 -10.30
N THR A 168 -2.86 -6.35 -11.51
CA THR A 168 -1.99 -6.18 -12.69
C THR A 168 -1.79 -4.71 -12.98
N TRP A 169 -2.85 -3.90 -12.99
CA TRP A 169 -2.76 -2.46 -13.16
C TRP A 169 -1.86 -1.81 -12.09
N TRP A 170 -2.04 -2.15 -10.81
CA TRP A 170 -1.23 -1.60 -9.72
C TRP A 170 0.23 -2.06 -9.79
N MET A 171 0.46 -3.34 -10.09
CA MET A 171 1.80 -3.88 -10.31
C MET A 171 2.44 -3.19 -11.51
N ASP A 172 1.73 -2.93 -12.60
CA ASP A 172 2.26 -2.20 -13.76
C ASP A 172 2.62 -0.75 -13.38
N GLN A 173 1.84 -0.08 -12.54
CA GLN A 173 2.18 1.25 -12.02
C GLN A 173 3.44 1.26 -11.13
N LEU A 174 3.73 0.15 -10.42
CA LEU A 174 4.94 0.01 -9.60
C LEU A 174 6.14 -0.58 -10.35
N ILE A 175 5.89 -1.40 -11.38
CA ILE A 175 6.89 -2.09 -12.21
C ILE A 175 7.30 -1.23 -13.42
N GLU A 176 6.53 -0.18 -13.78
CA GLU A 176 7.08 0.96 -14.52
C GLU A 176 8.26 1.51 -13.70
N TYR A 177 9.46 1.02 -14.03
CA TYR A 177 10.62 1.01 -13.16
C TYR A 177 10.76 2.34 -12.41
N PRO A 178 10.88 2.32 -11.07
CA PRO A 178 11.31 3.49 -10.31
C PRO A 178 12.51 4.13 -11.01
N THR A 179 13.45 3.29 -11.48
CA THR A 179 14.64 3.68 -12.23
C THR A 179 14.34 4.39 -13.56
N GLU A 180 13.32 4.04 -14.34
CA GLU A 180 13.08 4.70 -15.63
C GLU A 180 12.43 6.07 -15.44
N LYS A 181 11.45 6.17 -14.54
CA LYS A 181 10.83 7.45 -14.18
C LYS A 181 11.83 8.37 -13.47
N GLU A 182 12.64 7.82 -12.57
CA GLU A 182 13.72 8.52 -11.87
C GLU A 182 14.86 8.92 -12.82
N MET A 183 15.25 8.08 -13.78
CA MET A 183 16.21 8.47 -14.84
C MET A 183 15.67 9.55 -15.75
N LYS A 184 14.39 9.48 -16.17
CA LYS A 184 13.75 10.53 -16.97
C LYS A 184 13.73 11.85 -16.20
N LEU A 185 13.36 11.80 -14.91
CA LEU A 185 13.37 12.97 -14.04
C LEU A 185 14.78 13.52 -13.82
N GLN A 186 15.77 12.66 -13.59
CA GLN A 186 17.18 13.07 -13.45
C GLN A 186 17.71 13.72 -14.73
N ARG A 187 17.42 13.15 -15.91
CA ARG A 187 17.80 13.76 -17.21
C ARG A 187 17.14 15.13 -17.37
N TYR A 188 15.87 15.26 -17.00
CA TYR A 188 15.15 16.53 -17.08
C TYR A 188 15.74 17.58 -16.12
N ILE A 189 16.03 17.21 -14.87
CA ILE A 189 16.72 18.06 -13.89
C ILE A 189 18.11 18.47 -14.40
N GLN A 190 18.82 17.58 -15.08
CA GLN A 190 20.15 17.86 -15.63
C GLN A 190 20.08 18.81 -16.83
N SER A 191 19.08 18.66 -17.71
CA SER A 191 18.79 19.60 -18.81
C SER A 191 18.51 21.00 -18.29
N LEU A 192 17.63 21.11 -17.28
CA LEU A 192 17.27 22.38 -16.66
C LEU A 192 18.48 23.08 -16.04
N HIS A 193 19.37 22.36 -15.37
CA HIS A 193 20.62 22.94 -14.86
C HIS A 193 21.51 23.49 -15.97
N GLN A 194 21.57 22.81 -17.11
CA GLN A 194 22.40 23.20 -18.25
C GLN A 194 21.85 24.46 -18.94
N GLU A 195 20.53 24.52 -19.13
CA GLU A 195 19.84 25.71 -19.63
C GLU A 195 20.01 26.91 -18.69
N LEU A 196 19.88 26.69 -17.38
CA LEU A 196 20.08 27.72 -16.37
C LEU A 196 21.53 28.26 -16.40
N GLN A 197 22.51 27.39 -16.57
CA GLN A 197 23.92 27.78 -16.68
C GLN A 197 24.17 28.64 -17.94
N VAL A 198 23.63 28.24 -19.09
CA VAL A 198 23.73 29.01 -20.34
C VAL A 198 23.05 30.38 -20.20
N ALA A 199 21.86 30.42 -19.60
CA ALA A 199 21.17 31.68 -19.33
C ALA A 199 21.99 32.60 -18.41
N HIS A 200 22.64 32.05 -17.39
CA HIS A 200 23.55 32.81 -16.52
C HIS A 200 24.77 33.35 -17.27
N GLN A 201 25.42 32.52 -18.10
CA GLN A 201 26.57 32.92 -18.91
C GLN A 201 26.21 34.04 -19.90
N ASN A 202 25.04 33.93 -20.53
CA ASN A 202 24.51 34.94 -21.45
C ASN A 202 24.21 36.25 -20.72
N LYS A 203 23.64 36.18 -19.52
CA LYS A 203 23.41 37.36 -18.67
C LYS A 203 24.71 38.08 -18.33
N VAL A 204 25.75 37.35 -17.92
CA VAL A 204 27.07 37.93 -17.60
C VAL A 204 27.70 38.57 -18.85
N SER A 205 27.69 37.88 -19.98
CA SER A 205 28.22 38.40 -21.25
C SER A 205 27.49 39.66 -21.71
N LEU A 206 26.16 39.70 -21.56
CA LEU A 206 25.37 40.90 -21.86
C LEU A 206 25.72 42.06 -20.94
N GLN A 207 25.93 41.78 -19.65
CA GLN A 207 26.28 42.80 -18.67
C GLN A 207 27.68 43.37 -18.95
N GLU A 208 28.65 42.53 -19.29
CA GLU A 208 29.99 42.96 -19.71
C GLU A 208 29.94 43.80 -21.00
N ALA A 209 29.23 43.33 -22.02
CA ALA A 209 29.04 44.07 -23.28
C ALA A 209 28.37 45.44 -23.06
N LEU A 210 27.41 45.52 -22.13
CA LEU A 210 26.77 46.78 -21.76
C LEU A 210 27.74 47.74 -21.09
N THR A 211 28.58 47.23 -20.17
CA THR A 211 29.58 48.05 -19.48
C THR A 211 30.70 48.54 -20.40
N GLU A 212 31.12 47.72 -21.37
CA GLU A 212 32.15 48.09 -22.35
C GLU A 212 31.60 49.07 -23.39
N ALA A 213 30.36 48.87 -23.86
CA ALA A 213 29.69 49.82 -24.75
C ALA A 213 29.47 51.20 -24.09
N ASN A 214 29.23 51.24 -22.77
CA ASN A 214 29.14 52.50 -22.03
C ASN A 214 30.49 53.20 -21.83
N LYS A 215 31.63 52.50 -21.95
CA LYS A 215 32.97 53.10 -21.95
C LYS A 215 33.37 53.62 -23.33
N GLN A 216 32.92 52.97 -24.41
CA GLN A 216 33.20 53.37 -25.79
C GLN A 216 32.11 54.27 -26.39
N THR A 217 31.95 55.49 -25.88
CA THR A 217 31.26 56.56 -26.63
C THR A 217 32.15 57.08 -27.77
N LYS A 218 32.06 56.44 -28.94
CA LYS A 218 32.09 57.07 -30.27
C LYS A 218 31.18 56.28 -31.23
N VAL A 219 30.00 56.86 -31.43
CA VAL A 219 28.95 56.58 -32.43
C VAL A 219 29.63 56.50 -33.80
N ASP A 220 29.60 55.40 -34.56
CA ASP A 220 28.79 55.35 -35.80
C ASP A 220 28.75 53.94 -36.47
N LYS A 221 29.42 52.90 -35.91
CA LYS A 221 29.44 51.53 -36.51
C LYS A 221 28.62 50.47 -35.75
N ILE A 222 28.00 50.85 -34.63
CA ILE A 222 27.36 49.94 -33.67
C ILE A 222 25.92 49.56 -34.08
N GLU A 223 25.28 50.35 -34.94
CA GLU A 223 23.84 50.24 -35.21
C GLU A 223 23.45 48.96 -35.95
N THR A 224 24.31 48.46 -36.84
CA THR A 224 24.02 47.29 -37.70
C THR A 224 24.29 45.93 -37.03
N VAL A 225 25.22 45.86 -36.07
CA VAL A 225 25.51 44.61 -35.31
C VAL A 225 24.64 44.51 -34.06
N LYS A 226 24.26 45.65 -33.45
CA LYS A 226 23.24 45.68 -32.39
C LYS A 226 21.89 45.18 -32.90
N SER A 227 21.46 45.55 -34.11
CA SER A 227 20.13 45.18 -34.58
C SER A 227 19.95 43.66 -34.73
N LYS A 228 20.92 42.96 -35.35
CA LYS A 228 20.83 41.49 -35.54
C LYS A 228 20.85 40.69 -34.24
N LYS A 229 21.74 41.01 -33.30
CA LYS A 229 21.79 40.30 -32.00
C LYS A 229 20.59 40.65 -31.11
N LEU A 230 20.09 41.88 -31.17
CA LEU A 230 18.88 42.28 -30.44
C LEU A 230 17.64 41.58 -31.01
N GLU A 231 17.58 41.37 -32.32
CA GLU A 231 16.51 40.63 -32.99
C GLU A 231 16.51 39.13 -32.61
N GLU A 232 17.68 38.50 -32.50
CA GLU A 232 17.81 37.13 -31.97
C GLU A 232 17.40 37.01 -30.50
N VAL A 233 17.78 37.99 -29.65
CA VAL A 233 17.38 38.02 -28.24
C VAL A 233 15.89 38.26 -28.08
N LEU A 234 15.29 39.13 -28.90
CA LEU A 234 13.84 39.34 -28.91
C LEU A 234 13.08 38.08 -29.34
N LYS A 235 13.62 37.31 -30.29
CA LYS A 235 13.07 36.01 -30.68
C LYS A 235 13.14 34.97 -29.54
N ALA A 236 14.29 34.85 -28.89
CA ALA A 236 14.46 33.95 -27.76
C ALA A 236 13.59 34.35 -26.56
N GLN A 237 13.44 35.65 -26.31
CA GLN A 237 12.58 36.19 -25.26
C GLN A 237 11.09 35.94 -25.56
N ALA A 238 10.68 36.05 -26.83
CA ALA A 238 9.32 35.70 -27.26
C ALA A 238 9.03 34.21 -27.07
N GLN A 239 9.95 33.32 -27.45
CA GLN A 239 9.81 31.87 -27.23
C GLN A 239 9.71 31.52 -25.75
N LEU A 240 10.56 32.12 -24.90
CA LEU A 240 10.48 31.96 -23.45
C LEU A 240 9.16 32.45 -22.86
N GLN A 241 8.56 33.50 -23.45
CA GLN A 241 7.27 34.01 -23.03
C GLN A 241 6.14 33.06 -23.42
N GLU A 242 6.22 32.46 -24.61
CA GLU A 242 5.29 31.45 -25.12
C GLU A 242 5.33 30.17 -24.28
N GLU A 243 6.52 29.66 -23.96
CA GLU A 243 6.71 28.50 -23.08
C GLU A 243 6.20 28.77 -21.66
N LYS A 244 6.44 29.97 -21.11
CA LYS A 244 5.85 30.38 -19.83
C LYS A 244 4.33 30.36 -19.88
N GLN A 245 3.74 30.78 -21.00
CA GLN A 245 2.30 30.83 -21.18
C GLN A 245 1.71 29.41 -21.23
N ILE A 246 2.37 28.49 -21.93
CA ILE A 246 1.99 27.06 -21.97
C ILE A 246 2.07 26.43 -20.58
N ILE A 247 3.18 26.65 -19.84
CA ILE A 247 3.34 26.14 -18.47
C ILE A 247 2.26 26.69 -17.54
N THR A 248 1.91 27.97 -17.70
CA THR A 248 0.86 28.61 -16.88
C THR A 248 -0.52 28.04 -17.21
N GLU A 249 -0.83 27.81 -18.48
CA GLU A 249 -2.08 27.15 -18.90
C GLU A 249 -2.18 25.71 -18.37
N ASP A 250 -1.10 24.94 -18.48
CA ASP A 250 -1.08 23.56 -17.99
C ASP A 250 -1.18 23.50 -16.46
N TYR A 251 -0.59 24.46 -15.75
CA TYR A 251 -0.74 24.59 -14.30
C TYR A 251 -2.20 24.88 -13.90
N GLU A 252 -2.88 25.80 -14.58
CA GLU A 252 -4.30 26.08 -14.32
C GLU A 252 -5.21 24.89 -14.67
N LYS A 253 -4.93 24.17 -15.76
CA LYS A 253 -5.65 22.91 -16.08
C LYS A 253 -5.43 21.85 -15.00
N LEU A 254 -4.21 21.72 -14.48
CA LEU A 254 -3.89 20.77 -13.41
C LEU A 254 -4.65 21.15 -12.14
N LYS A 255 -4.67 22.44 -11.79
CA LYS A 255 -5.40 22.98 -10.64
C LYS A 255 -6.91 22.75 -10.75
N ALA A 256 -7.49 22.91 -11.94
CA ALA A 256 -8.90 22.59 -12.17
C ALA A 256 -9.20 21.10 -11.96
N LYS A 257 -8.33 20.20 -12.45
CA LYS A 257 -8.47 18.75 -12.20
C LYS A 257 -8.35 18.40 -10.72
N VAL A 258 -7.44 19.05 -9.99
CA VAL A 258 -7.31 18.85 -8.54
C VAL A 258 -8.60 19.25 -7.84
N ALA A 259 -9.20 20.39 -8.20
CA ALA A 259 -10.49 20.81 -7.65
C ALA A 259 -11.63 19.83 -7.97
N ASP A 260 -11.70 19.29 -9.20
CA ASP A 260 -12.66 18.24 -9.55
C ASP A 260 -12.47 16.98 -8.69
N TYR A 261 -11.21 16.56 -8.46
CA TYR A 261 -10.94 15.40 -7.59
C TYR A 261 -11.28 15.68 -6.13
N GLU A 262 -11.05 16.89 -5.61
CA GLU A 262 -11.46 17.28 -4.25
C GLU A 262 -12.99 17.21 -4.07
N ILE A 263 -13.76 17.65 -5.08
CA ILE A 263 -15.22 17.52 -5.09
C ILE A 263 -15.63 16.05 -5.09
N TYR A 264 -15.03 15.24 -5.97
CA TYR A 264 -15.34 13.80 -6.05
C TYR A 264 -15.01 13.05 -4.75
N ILE A 265 -13.91 13.40 -4.08
CA ILE A 265 -13.56 12.85 -2.77
C ILE A 265 -14.63 13.23 -1.73
N THR A 266 -15.08 14.48 -1.75
CA THR A 266 -16.12 14.97 -0.83
C THR A 266 -17.46 14.22 -1.04
N GLU A 267 -17.85 13.99 -2.30
CA GLU A 267 -19.06 13.20 -2.63
C GLU A 267 -18.95 11.76 -2.11
N ILE A 268 -17.80 11.10 -2.30
CA ILE A 268 -17.56 9.75 -1.76
C ILE A 268 -17.63 9.74 -0.23
N GLU A 269 -17.08 10.74 0.44
CA GLU A 269 -17.13 10.85 1.90
C GLU A 269 -18.56 11.01 2.42
N GLU A 270 -19.40 11.80 1.73
CA GLU A 270 -20.82 11.92 2.06
C GLU A 270 -21.60 10.63 1.80
N GLU A 271 -21.38 9.95 0.67
CA GLU A 271 -21.98 8.65 0.38
C GLU A 271 -21.60 7.61 1.43
N LYS A 272 -20.32 7.55 1.81
CA LYS A 272 -19.82 6.65 2.86
C LYS A 272 -20.54 6.89 4.18
N LYS A 273 -20.73 8.16 4.57
CA LYS A 273 -21.45 8.53 5.79
C LYS A 273 -22.93 8.09 5.75
N GLN A 274 -23.62 8.28 4.62
CA GLN A 274 -25.01 7.84 4.47
C GLN A 274 -25.14 6.31 4.60
N VAL A 275 -24.23 5.56 3.98
CA VAL A 275 -24.21 4.09 4.07
C VAL A 275 -23.97 3.64 5.51
N GLU A 276 -23.11 4.33 6.25
CA GLU A 276 -22.84 4.02 7.67
C GLU A 276 -24.08 4.27 8.55
N GLU A 277 -24.79 5.39 8.34
CA GLU A 277 -26.06 5.69 9.03
C GLU A 277 -27.18 4.68 8.68
N GLU A 278 -27.27 4.22 7.43
CA GLU A 278 -28.23 3.18 7.03
C GLU A 278 -27.92 1.83 7.66
N LYS A 279 -26.62 1.49 7.76
CA LYS A 279 -26.17 0.26 8.42
C LYS A 279 -26.54 0.25 9.90
N GLU A 280 -26.34 1.36 10.62
CA GLU A 280 -26.74 1.47 12.03
C GLU A 280 -28.25 1.29 12.21
N LYS A 281 -29.07 1.94 11.38
CA LYS A 281 -30.54 1.80 11.42
C LYS A 281 -30.99 0.36 11.15
N LEU A 282 -30.31 -0.33 10.23
CA LEU A 282 -30.60 -1.73 9.92
C LEU A 282 -30.24 -2.66 11.09
N GLU A 283 -29.10 -2.42 11.74
CA GLU A 283 -28.68 -3.15 12.93
C GLU A 283 -29.65 -2.96 14.11
N GLU A 284 -30.10 -1.73 14.36
CA GLU A 284 -31.12 -1.44 15.38
C GLU A 284 -32.45 -2.17 15.09
N LYS A 285 -32.92 -2.13 13.83
CA LYS A 285 -34.15 -2.80 13.41
C LYS A 285 -34.06 -4.31 13.58
N TYR A 286 -32.93 -4.90 13.19
CA TYR A 286 -32.66 -6.32 13.38
C TYR A 286 -32.68 -6.72 14.86
N LEU A 287 -32.15 -5.87 15.75
CA LEU A 287 -32.15 -6.12 17.18
C LEU A 287 -33.56 -6.03 17.79
N GLN A 288 -34.39 -5.08 17.34
CA GLN A 288 -35.80 -4.97 17.76
C GLN A 288 -36.64 -6.17 17.32
N GLU A 289 -36.53 -6.61 16.05
CA GLU A 289 -37.26 -7.78 15.54
C GLU A 289 -36.92 -9.07 16.30
N LYS A 290 -35.66 -9.20 16.73
CA LYS A 290 -35.16 -10.34 17.52
C LYS A 290 -35.64 -10.34 18.98
N GLN A 291 -36.01 -9.18 19.53
CA GLN A 291 -36.63 -9.08 20.84
C GLN A 291 -38.14 -9.39 20.78
N ILE A 292 -38.83 -9.00 19.71
CA ILE A 292 -40.27 -9.25 19.52
C ILE A 292 -40.57 -10.75 19.29
N THR A 293 -39.67 -11.49 18.66
CA THR A 293 -39.82 -12.94 18.42
C THR A 293 -39.53 -13.82 19.64
N LYS A 294 -39.11 -13.23 20.77
CA LYS A 294 -38.80 -13.95 22.03
C LYS A 294 -39.82 -13.71 23.16
N GLY A 295 -40.83 -12.87 22.96
CA GLY A 295 -41.96 -12.68 23.87
C GLY A 295 -43.19 -13.45 23.40
#